data_AF-A0ABD4RET5-F1
#
_entry.id   AF-A0ABD4RET5-F1
#
_cell.length_a   1.000
_cell.length_b   1.000
_cell.length_c   1.000
_cell.angle_alpha   90.00
_cell.angle_beta   90.00
_cell.angle_gamma   90.00
#
_symmetry.space_group_name_H-M   'P 1'
#
loop_
_entity.id
_entity.type
_entity.pdbx_description
1 polymer ?
#
loop_
_entity_poly.entity_id
_entity_poly.type
_entity_poly.pdbx_seq_one_letter_code
_entity_poly.pdbx_strand_id
1 'polypeptide(L)' 'MTDKILKCRDCGSEFIFSVGEQEFYKEKGFTNEPTRCISCRRAKKEQNNR' A
#
# COMPACT_ATOMS: atom_id res chain seq x y z
N MET A 1 -7.46 -15.52 3.52
CA MET A 1 -6.68 -14.61 2.66
C MET A 1 -5.23 -14.90 2.92
N THR A 2 -4.37 -14.86 1.90
CA THR A 2 -2.91 -14.99 2.04
C THR A 2 -2.25 -13.63 1.83
N ASP A 3 -1.02 -13.47 2.31
CA ASP A 3 -0.21 -12.33 1.90
C ASP A 3 -0.04 -12.32 0.37
N LYS A 4 0.00 -11.11 -0.19
CA LYS A 4 0.25 -10.90 -1.60
C LYS A 4 1.44 -9.98 -1.75
N ILE A 5 2.36 -10.30 -2.65
CA ILE A 5 3.43 -9.38 -3.00
C ILE A 5 2.96 -8.52 -4.17
N LEU A 6 2.97 -7.21 -3.98
CA LEU A 6 2.60 -6.22 -4.99
C LEU A 6 3.81 -5.38 -5.36
N LYS A 7 3.83 -4.88 -6.60
CA LYS A 7 4.89 -4.01 -7.10
C LYS A 7 4.47 -2.53 -6.98
N CYS A 8 5.32 -1.71 -6.37
CA CYS A 8 5.10 -0.28 -6.27
C CYS A 8 5.19 0.38 -7.65
N ARG A 9 4.15 1.13 -8.04
CA ARG A 9 4.12 1.88 -9.31
C ARG A 9 5.16 3.00 -9.39
N ASP A 10 5.63 3.48 -8.25
CA ASP A 10 6.48 4.67 -8.14
C ASP A 10 7.98 4.29 -8.16
N CYS A 11 8.37 3.37 -7.27
CA CYS A 11 9.77 2.93 -7.15
C CYS A 11 10.06 1.55 -7.75
N GLY A 12 9.05 0.82 -8.22
CA GLY A 12 9.20 -0.53 -8.79
C GLY A 12 9.51 -1.63 -7.77
N SER A 13 9.66 -1.29 -6.48
CA SER A 13 9.97 -2.26 -5.42
C SER A 13 8.76 -3.12 -5.07
N GLU A 14 9.03 -4.37 -4.75
CA GLU A 14 8.05 -5.32 -4.24
C GLU A 14 7.76 -5.05 -2.77
N PHE A 15 6.48 -5.07 -2.39
CA PHE A 15 6.03 -4.90 -1.01
C PHE A 15 4.91 -5.88 -0.69
N ILE A 16 4.81 -6.25 0.58
CA ILE A 16 3.82 -7.21 1.06
C ILE A 16 2.52 -6.48 1.33
N PHE A 17 1.43 -6.99 0.77
CA PHE A 17 0.05 -6.63 1.08
C PHE A 17 -0.52 -7.77 1.93
N SER A 18 -0.29 -7.64 3.24
CA SER A 18 -0.64 -8.67 4.21
C SER A 18 -2.15 -8.81 4.36
N VAL A 19 -2.59 -9.93 4.92
CA VAL A 19 -4.00 -10.21 5.19
C VAL A 19 -4.64 -9.11 6.05
N GLY A 20 -3.97 -8.65 7.10
CA GLY A 20 -4.47 -7.55 7.92
C GLY A 20 -4.67 -6.23 7.14
N GLU A 21 -3.84 -5.95 6.15
CA GLU A 21 -4.04 -4.79 5.27
C GLU A 21 -5.22 -5.02 4.30
N GLN A 22 -5.40 -6.24 3.79
CA GLN A 22 -6.56 -6.60 2.97
C GLN A 22 -7.87 -6.45 3.77
N GLU A 23 -7.89 -6.91 5.01
CA GLU A 23 -9.02 -6.79 5.92
C GLU A 23 -9.31 -5.33 6.26
N PHE A 24 -8.28 -4.53 6.57
CA PHE A 24 -8.43 -3.09 6.80
C PHE A 24 -8.99 -2.37 5.56
N TYR A 25 -8.49 -2.71 4.37
CA TYR A 25 -9.00 -2.13 3.12
C TYR A 25 -10.46 -2.51 2.90
N LYS A 26 -10.82 -3.78 3.12
CA LYS A 26 -12.18 -4.28 2.98
C LYS A 26 -13.13 -3.64 4.00
N GLU A 27 -12.72 -3.49 5.25
CA GLU A 27 -13.51 -2.85 6.31
C GLU A 27 -13.76 -1.36 6.01
N LYS A 28 -12.75 -0.68 5.44
CA LYS A 28 -12.89 0.71 4.98
C LYS A 28 -13.70 0.86 3.68
N GLY A 29 -14.13 -0.24 3.06
CA GLY A 29 -14.84 -0.22 1.77
C GLY A 29 -13.95 0.07 0.57
N PHE A 30 -12.63 -0.06 0.70
CA PHE A 30 -11.71 0.05 -0.43
C PHE A 30 -11.71 -1.26 -1.22
N THR A 31 -12.22 -1.20 -2.45
CA THR A 31 -12.18 -2.30 -3.42
C THR A 31 -10.85 -2.40 -4.17
N ASN A 32 -10.00 -1.37 -4.06
CA ASN A 32 -8.74 -1.27 -4.81
C ASN A 32 -7.55 -1.71 -3.97
N GLU A 33 -6.67 -2.52 -4.57
CA GLU A 33 -5.40 -2.91 -3.96
C GLU A 33 -4.42 -1.73 -3.92
N PRO A 34 -3.52 -1.68 -2.93
CA PRO A 34 -2.52 -0.64 -2.88
C PRO A 34 -1.56 -0.73 -4.08
N THR A 35 -1.34 0.41 -4.73
CA THR A 35 -0.43 0.52 -5.89
C THR A 35 0.92 1.12 -5.54
N ARG A 36 1.08 1.61 -4.30
CA ARG A 36 2.32 2.22 -3.80
C ARG A 36 2.72 1.58 -2.47
N CYS A 37 4.01 1.28 -2.34
CA CYS A 37 4.58 0.81 -1.09
C CYS A 37 4.47 1.86 0.01
N ILE A 38 4.59 1.42 1.26
CA ILE A 38 4.50 2.27 2.45
C ILE A 38 5.56 3.39 2.40
N SER A 39 6.77 3.09 1.94
CA SER A 39 7.86 4.07 1.82
C SER A 39 7.50 5.22 0.88
N CYS A 40 7.02 4.94 -0.33
CA CYS A 40 6.57 5.98 -1.26
C CYS A 40 5.36 6.75 -0.73
N ARG A 41 4.41 6.08 -0.05
CA ARG A 41 3.28 6.78 0.58
C ARG A 41 3.72 7.72 1.70
N ARG A 42 4.66 7.29 2.55
CA ARG A 42 5.24 8.11 3.63
C ARG A 42 6.04 9.29 3.07
N ALA A 43 6.92 9.06 2.10
CA ALA A 43 7.69 10.11 1.44
C ALA A 43 6.80 11.19 0.84
N LYS A 44 5.70 10.80 0.18
CA LYS A 44 4.75 11.76 -0.39
C LYS A 44 4.01 12.57 0.68
N LYS A 45 3.69 11.95 1.82
CA LYS A 45 3.06 12.63 2.97
C LYS A 45 4.02 13.64 3.60
N GLU A 46 5.29 13.27 3.76
CA GLU A 46 6.33 14.15 4.30
C GLU A 46 6.61 15.35 3.40
N GLN A 47 6.67 15.14 2.08
CA GLN A 47 6.81 16.24 1.11
C GLN A 47 5.63 17.22 1.11
N ASN A 48 4.42 16.77 1.43
CA ASN A 48 3.23 17.63 1.45
C ASN A 48 3.10 18.47 2.74
N ASN A 49 3.89 18.17 3.77
CA ASN A 49 3.86 18.88 5.06
C ASN A 49 5.00 19.90 5.21
N ARG A 50 5.57 20.37 4.08
CA ARG A 50 6.54 21.46 3.96
C ARG A 50 5.88 22.63 3.22
#